data_AF-A0A535FZD3-F1
#
_entry.id   AF-A0A535FZD3-F1
#
_cell.length_a   1.000
_cell.length_b   1.000
_cell.length_c   1.000
_cell.angle_alpha   90.00
_cell.angle_beta   90.00
_cell.angle_gamma   90.00
#
_symmetry.space_group_name_H-M   'P 1'
#
loop_
_entity.id
_entity.type
_entity.pdbx_description
1 polymer ?
#
loop_
_entity_poly.entity_id
_entity_poly.type
_entity_poly.pdbx_seq_one_letter_code
_entity_poly.pdbx_strand_id
1 'polypeptide(L)'
;MTYRIDVDRLMVASSLAALIEARARLARAELAALRDRLQTLSDALATTETDRSAFTALVDNRARLRDRVLRDALRAIGGAAHPAMSADETQLALEEQAAVSAALEERARRLTDDSVSLEATLESVAAKEDELRRLDARSQMLVSVNGELAVLRDLADESSRVTMTISELLQGAGATDAPAATWTWPLRGVITQRFGPSALGLEPPVTYLGVRFTHFHDAIDIAGSLGSVVTAPASGRIVFVGHLPDGAMVVVLQHDDGFVSMAAHLDDTFAPPPVATGQRVARGQVIGYVGMTGLTTGPHLHFAVHFNGQPVDPLGVLPPSQSLP
;
A
#
# COMPACT_ATOMS: atom_id res chain seq x y z
N MET A 1 -30.65 -12.71 -14.66
CA MET A 1 -30.84 -12.47 -13.20
C MET A 1 -29.58 -11.87 -12.56
N THR A 2 -28.38 -12.32 -12.96
CA THR A 2 -27.05 -11.88 -12.47
C THR A 2 -26.75 -10.39 -12.68
N TYR A 3 -27.05 -9.84 -13.86
CA TYR A 3 -26.76 -8.43 -14.20
C TYR A 3 -27.43 -7.41 -13.25
N ARG A 4 -28.69 -7.65 -12.86
CA ARG A 4 -29.43 -6.77 -11.93
C ARG A 4 -28.86 -6.82 -10.51
N ILE A 5 -28.38 -7.98 -10.07
CA ILE A 5 -27.75 -8.16 -8.75
C ILE A 5 -26.43 -7.38 -8.66
N ASP A 6 -25.64 -7.33 -9.75
CA ASP A 6 -24.36 -6.63 -9.74
C ASP A 6 -24.50 -5.10 -9.82
N VAL A 7 -25.55 -4.59 -10.46
CA VAL A 7 -25.90 -3.15 -10.45
C VAL A 7 -26.38 -2.70 -9.07
N ASP A 8 -27.21 -3.50 -8.38
CA ASP A 8 -27.68 -3.17 -7.04
C ASP A 8 -26.52 -3.06 -6.03
N ARG A 9 -25.47 -3.89 -6.18
CA ARG A 9 -24.26 -3.84 -5.33
C ARG A 9 -23.43 -2.57 -5.53
N LEU A 10 -23.44 -2.00 -6.73
CA LEU A 10 -22.79 -0.72 -7.03
C LEU A 10 -23.44 0.42 -6.24
N MET A 11 -24.76 0.38 -6.07
CA MET A 11 -25.55 1.40 -5.38
C MET A 11 -25.43 1.34 -3.85
N VAL A 12 -25.02 0.20 -3.30
CA VAL A 12 -24.92 -0.05 -1.85
C VAL A 12 -23.45 -0.14 -1.38
N ALA A 13 -22.48 0.10 -2.25
CA ALA A 13 -21.06 0.06 -1.90
C ALA A 13 -20.73 1.10 -0.82
N SER A 14 -20.30 0.64 0.35
CA SER A 14 -19.97 1.48 1.53
C SER A 14 -18.49 1.84 1.64
N SER A 15 -17.66 1.37 0.71
CA SER A 15 -16.22 1.67 0.67
C SER A 15 -15.71 1.69 -0.77
N LEU A 16 -14.57 2.36 -0.97
CA LEU A 16 -13.92 2.40 -2.28
C LEU A 16 -13.50 0.99 -2.76
N ALA A 17 -13.08 0.13 -1.84
CA ALA A 17 -12.76 -1.27 -2.14
C ALA A 17 -14.02 -2.03 -2.60
N ALA A 18 -15.13 -1.89 -1.89
CA ALA A 18 -16.40 -2.49 -2.28
C ALA A 18 -16.91 -1.97 -3.64
N LEU A 19 -16.68 -0.68 -3.93
CA LEU A 19 -17.04 -0.08 -5.22
C LEU A 19 -16.19 -0.64 -6.38
N ILE A 20 -14.88 -0.76 -6.19
CA ILE A 20 -13.97 -1.35 -7.20
C ILE A 20 -14.34 -2.80 -7.46
N GLU A 21 -14.61 -3.57 -6.41
CA GLU A 21 -15.01 -4.97 -6.53
C GLU A 21 -16.37 -5.11 -7.23
N ALA A 22 -17.35 -4.29 -6.87
CA ALA A 22 -18.66 -4.28 -7.53
C ALA A 22 -18.54 -3.93 -9.02
N ARG A 23 -17.73 -2.93 -9.39
CA ARG A 23 -17.42 -2.60 -10.79
C ARG A 23 -16.72 -3.73 -11.53
N ALA A 24 -15.75 -4.39 -10.89
CA ALA A 24 -15.03 -5.50 -11.51
C ALA A 24 -15.97 -6.68 -11.78
N ARG A 25 -16.90 -6.99 -10.86
CA ARG A 25 -17.92 -8.02 -11.10
C ARG A 25 -18.83 -7.67 -12.28
N LEU A 26 -19.32 -6.43 -12.34
CA LEU A 26 -20.16 -5.98 -13.46
C LEU A 26 -19.41 -6.08 -14.80
N ALA A 27 -18.17 -5.57 -14.87
CA ALA A 27 -17.36 -5.63 -16.08
C ALA A 27 -17.05 -7.08 -16.51
N ARG A 28 -16.84 -8.02 -15.56
CA ARG A 28 -16.69 -9.45 -15.86
C ARG A 28 -17.96 -10.06 -16.42
N ALA A 29 -19.13 -9.71 -15.88
CA ALA A 29 -20.41 -10.20 -16.38
C ALA A 29 -20.70 -9.70 -17.80
N GLU A 30 -20.42 -8.43 -18.09
CA GLU A 30 -20.54 -7.84 -19.43
C GLU A 30 -19.57 -8.50 -20.42
N LEU A 31 -18.31 -8.70 -20.01
CA LEU A 31 -17.31 -9.39 -20.82
C LEU A 31 -17.71 -10.83 -21.14
N ALA A 32 -18.31 -11.55 -20.20
CA ALA A 32 -18.83 -12.90 -20.42
C ALA A 32 -19.95 -12.90 -21.47
N ALA A 33 -20.89 -11.95 -21.39
CA ALA A 33 -21.97 -11.81 -22.37
C ALA A 33 -21.44 -11.44 -23.77
N LEU A 34 -20.42 -10.58 -23.85
CA LEU A 34 -19.77 -10.24 -25.12
C LEU A 34 -19.06 -11.45 -25.74
N ARG A 35 -18.39 -12.27 -24.94
CA ARG A 35 -17.75 -13.52 -25.42
C ARG A 35 -18.76 -14.52 -25.95
N ASP A 36 -19.91 -14.66 -25.31
CA ASP A 36 -21.01 -15.52 -25.77
C ASP A 36 -21.57 -15.04 -27.13
N ARG A 37 -21.74 -13.72 -27.29
CA ARG A 37 -22.12 -13.11 -28.56
C ARG A 37 -21.07 -13.35 -29.66
N LEU A 38 -19.79 -13.26 -29.31
CA LEU A 38 -18.68 -13.50 -30.22
C LEU A 38 -18.66 -14.97 -30.68
N GLN A 39 -18.91 -15.90 -29.77
CA GLN A 39 -19.07 -17.32 -30.11
C GLN A 39 -20.25 -17.55 -31.06
N THR A 40 -21.40 -16.92 -30.78
CA THR A 40 -22.59 -17.01 -31.64
C THR A 40 -22.32 -16.50 -33.06
N LEU A 41 -21.62 -15.37 -33.19
CA LEU A 41 -21.20 -14.83 -34.49
C LEU A 41 -20.21 -15.75 -35.21
N SER A 42 -19.26 -16.33 -34.47
CA SER A 42 -18.30 -17.30 -35.01
C SER A 42 -19.01 -18.54 -35.57
N ASP A 43 -19.98 -19.09 -34.83
CA ASP A 43 -20.75 -20.26 -35.26
C ASP A 43 -21.61 -19.94 -36.50
N ALA A 44 -22.22 -18.75 -36.54
CA ALA A 44 -22.96 -18.26 -37.71
C ALA A 44 -22.05 -18.11 -38.94
N LEU A 45 -20.81 -17.64 -38.78
CA LEU A 45 -19.84 -17.56 -39.87
C LEU A 45 -19.43 -18.95 -40.38
N ALA A 46 -19.22 -19.92 -39.49
CA ALA A 46 -18.82 -21.29 -39.84
C ALA A 46 -19.91 -22.04 -40.64
N THR A 47 -21.19 -21.84 -40.29
CA THR A 47 -22.31 -22.38 -41.10
C THR A 47 -22.33 -21.77 -42.51
N THR A 48 -21.97 -20.49 -42.62
CA THR A 48 -21.87 -19.78 -43.90
C THR A 48 -20.75 -20.32 -44.80
N GLU A 49 -19.64 -20.73 -44.20
CA GLU A 49 -18.54 -21.36 -44.93
C GLU A 49 -18.91 -22.76 -45.46
N THR A 50 -19.74 -23.49 -44.72
CA THR A 50 -20.26 -24.80 -45.11
C THR A 50 -21.23 -24.68 -46.28
N ASP A 51 -22.15 -23.71 -46.26
CA ASP A 51 -23.08 -23.43 -47.36
C ASP A 51 -22.35 -23.07 -48.68
N ARG A 52 -21.24 -22.32 -48.58
CA ARG A 52 -20.40 -21.97 -49.74
C ARG A 52 -19.88 -23.21 -50.47
N SER A 53 -19.52 -24.26 -49.73
CA SER A 53 -19.02 -25.51 -50.31
C SER A 53 -20.11 -26.27 -51.08
N ALA A 54 -21.33 -26.33 -50.52
CA ALA A 54 -22.49 -26.93 -51.18
C ALA A 54 -22.92 -26.15 -52.43
N PHE A 55 -22.80 -24.82 -52.39
CA PHE A 55 -23.10 -23.95 -53.52
C PHE A 55 -22.09 -24.07 -54.67
N THR A 56 -20.79 -24.15 -54.35
CA THR A 56 -19.73 -24.37 -55.36
C THR A 56 -19.99 -25.66 -56.14
N ALA A 57 -20.46 -26.71 -55.46
CA ALA A 57 -20.85 -27.98 -56.09
C ALA A 57 -22.05 -27.84 -57.05
N LEU A 58 -23.03 -26.97 -56.75
CA LEU A 58 -24.17 -26.69 -57.62
C LEU A 58 -23.75 -25.95 -58.91
N VAL A 59 -22.90 -24.93 -58.79
CA VAL A 59 -22.36 -24.19 -59.94
C VAL A 59 -21.55 -25.11 -60.85
N ASP A 60 -20.71 -25.96 -60.29
CA ASP A 60 -19.94 -26.96 -61.03
C ASP A 60 -20.85 -27.97 -61.76
N ASN A 61 -21.94 -28.40 -61.10
CA ASN A 61 -22.90 -29.32 -61.71
C ASN A 61 -23.60 -28.67 -62.93
N ARG A 62 -23.92 -27.37 -62.83
CA ARG A 62 -24.50 -26.60 -63.94
C ARG A 62 -23.53 -26.44 -65.12
N ALA A 63 -22.26 -26.15 -64.85
CA ALA A 63 -21.23 -26.08 -65.88
C ALA A 63 -21.10 -27.41 -66.65
N ARG A 64 -21.14 -28.53 -65.92
CA ARG A 64 -21.14 -29.89 -66.51
C ARG A 64 -22.38 -30.17 -67.36
N LEU A 65 -23.56 -29.70 -66.93
CA LEU A 65 -24.81 -29.82 -67.67
C LEU A 65 -24.76 -29.03 -68.98
N ARG A 66 -24.33 -27.77 -68.94
CA ARG A 66 -24.13 -26.92 -70.11
C ARG A 66 -23.17 -27.56 -71.11
N ASP A 67 -22.02 -28.03 -70.65
CA ASP A 67 -21.04 -28.68 -71.53
C ASP A 67 -21.58 -29.98 -72.14
N ARG A 68 -22.47 -30.69 -71.43
CA ARG A 68 -23.18 -31.87 -71.95
C ARG A 68 -24.14 -31.47 -73.07
N VAL A 69 -24.97 -30.45 -72.84
CA VAL A 69 -25.89 -29.90 -73.84
C VAL A 69 -25.15 -29.40 -75.08
N LEU A 70 -24.03 -28.69 -74.90
CA LEU A 70 -23.24 -28.20 -76.03
C LEU A 70 -22.66 -29.35 -76.86
N ARG A 71 -22.17 -30.42 -76.19
CA ARG A 71 -21.70 -31.64 -76.85
C ARG A 71 -22.81 -32.38 -77.59
N ASP A 72 -23.99 -32.48 -76.99
CA ASP A 72 -25.13 -33.17 -77.61
C ASP A 72 -25.69 -32.37 -78.80
N ALA A 73 -25.71 -31.04 -78.72
CA ALA A 73 -26.04 -30.16 -79.85
C ALA A 73 -25.04 -30.30 -81.01
N LEU A 74 -23.73 -30.37 -80.71
CA LEU A 74 -22.70 -30.62 -81.72
C LEU A 74 -22.85 -32.01 -82.37
N ARG A 75 -23.25 -33.03 -81.60
CA ARG A 75 -23.58 -34.37 -82.14
C ARG A 75 -24.84 -34.36 -83.01
N ALA A 76 -25.83 -33.55 -82.67
CA ALA A 76 -27.06 -33.41 -83.43
C ALA A 76 -26.84 -32.76 -84.80
N ILE A 77 -25.93 -31.78 -84.88
CA ILE A 77 -25.47 -31.20 -86.16
C ILE A 77 -24.78 -32.27 -87.04
N GLY A 78 -24.16 -33.28 -86.41
CA GLY A 78 -23.58 -34.45 -87.07
C GLY A 78 -24.60 -35.51 -87.55
N GLY A 79 -25.91 -35.28 -87.40
CA GLY A 79 -26.96 -36.12 -87.98
C GLY A 79 -27.65 -37.12 -87.04
N ALA A 80 -27.36 -37.12 -85.73
CA ALA A 80 -28.11 -37.93 -84.76
C ALA A 80 -29.21 -37.09 -84.06
N ALA A 81 -30.48 -37.39 -84.32
CA ALA A 81 -31.61 -36.62 -83.77
C ALA A 81 -31.73 -36.74 -82.24
N HIS A 82 -31.67 -35.60 -81.55
CA HIS A 82 -32.08 -35.46 -80.15
C HIS A 82 -32.94 -34.20 -79.96
N PRO A 83 -33.88 -34.21 -78.99
CA PRO A 83 -34.80 -33.10 -78.79
C PRO A 83 -34.03 -31.86 -78.30
N ALA A 84 -34.25 -30.72 -78.96
CA ALA A 84 -33.83 -29.42 -78.45
C ALA A 84 -34.62 -29.10 -77.17
N MET A 85 -33.96 -28.46 -76.19
CA MET A 85 -34.65 -27.98 -74.98
C MET A 85 -35.86 -27.12 -75.34
N SER A 86 -36.96 -27.30 -74.61
CA SER A 86 -38.18 -26.53 -74.82
C SER A 86 -38.05 -25.10 -74.28
N ALA A 87 -38.91 -24.20 -74.75
CA ALA A 87 -38.97 -22.83 -74.24
C ALA A 87 -39.25 -22.80 -72.72
N ASP A 88 -40.06 -23.74 -72.21
CA ASP A 88 -40.38 -23.88 -70.78
C ASP A 88 -39.15 -24.27 -69.95
N GLU A 89 -38.30 -25.17 -70.45
CA GLU A 89 -37.07 -25.57 -69.74
C GLU A 89 -36.05 -24.43 -69.68
N THR A 90 -36.09 -23.51 -70.66
CA THR A 90 -35.22 -22.33 -70.69
C THR A 90 -35.68 -21.25 -69.71
N GLN A 91 -37.00 -21.04 -69.64
CA GLN A 91 -37.65 -20.13 -68.68
C GLN A 91 -37.39 -20.57 -67.24
N LEU A 92 -37.56 -21.86 -66.95
CA LEU A 92 -37.31 -22.44 -65.62
C LEU A 92 -35.86 -22.22 -65.16
N ALA A 93 -34.89 -22.41 -66.07
CA ALA A 93 -33.48 -22.19 -65.78
C ALA A 93 -33.13 -20.70 -65.49
N LEU A 94 -33.83 -19.77 -66.14
CA LEU A 94 -33.70 -18.33 -65.89
C LEU A 94 -34.28 -17.93 -64.52
N GLU A 95 -35.43 -18.47 -64.16
CA GLU A 95 -36.07 -18.26 -62.85
C GLU A 95 -35.22 -18.83 -61.71
N GLU A 96 -34.68 -20.03 -61.89
CA GLU A 96 -33.76 -20.67 -60.94
C GLU A 96 -32.47 -19.84 -60.78
N GLN A 97 -31.93 -19.29 -61.88
CA GLN A 97 -30.77 -18.41 -61.83
C GLN A 97 -31.06 -17.08 -61.10
N ALA A 98 -32.22 -16.48 -61.31
CA ALA A 98 -32.63 -15.25 -60.63
C ALA A 98 -32.84 -15.46 -59.13
N ALA A 99 -33.42 -16.61 -58.73
CA ALA A 99 -33.57 -16.99 -57.33
C ALA A 99 -32.20 -17.17 -56.65
N VAL A 100 -31.25 -17.80 -57.34
CA VAL A 100 -29.87 -17.97 -56.85
C VAL A 100 -29.14 -16.64 -56.71
N SER A 101 -29.25 -15.72 -57.67
CA SER A 101 -28.59 -14.41 -57.55
C SER A 101 -29.17 -13.57 -56.41
N ALA A 102 -30.49 -13.58 -56.22
CA ALA A 102 -31.13 -12.90 -55.10
C ALA A 102 -30.68 -13.45 -53.74
N ALA A 103 -30.55 -14.79 -53.64
CA ALA A 103 -30.03 -15.43 -52.43
C ALA A 103 -28.57 -15.05 -52.14
N LEU A 104 -27.72 -14.91 -53.16
CA LEU A 104 -26.32 -14.47 -53.02
C LEU A 104 -26.23 -13.01 -52.55
N GLU A 105 -27.05 -12.12 -53.09
CA GLU A 105 -27.06 -10.71 -52.67
C GLU A 105 -27.50 -10.55 -51.21
N GLU A 106 -28.57 -11.26 -50.81
CA GLU A 106 -29.01 -11.29 -49.42
C GLU A 106 -27.92 -11.86 -48.50
N ARG A 107 -27.20 -12.90 -48.94
CA ARG A 107 -26.09 -13.50 -48.17
C ARG A 107 -24.90 -12.54 -48.03
N ALA A 108 -24.54 -11.83 -49.10
CA ALA A 108 -23.46 -10.85 -49.08
C ALA A 108 -23.76 -9.67 -48.13
N ARG A 109 -25.03 -9.24 -48.07
CA ARG A 109 -25.49 -8.23 -47.09
C ARG A 109 -25.32 -8.74 -45.66
N ARG A 110 -25.81 -9.96 -45.37
CA ARG A 110 -25.66 -10.57 -44.04
C ARG A 110 -24.20 -10.71 -43.60
N LEU A 111 -23.31 -11.17 -44.47
CA LEU A 111 -21.88 -11.27 -44.17
C LEU A 111 -21.24 -9.91 -43.86
N THR A 112 -21.67 -8.87 -44.58
CA THR A 112 -21.23 -7.50 -44.33
C THR A 112 -21.70 -7.03 -42.95
N ASP A 113 -22.98 -7.23 -42.64
CA ASP A 113 -23.58 -6.88 -41.35
C ASP A 113 -22.92 -7.65 -40.19
N ASP A 114 -22.67 -8.94 -40.37
CA ASP A 114 -22.00 -9.80 -39.38
C ASP A 114 -20.55 -9.38 -39.15
N SER A 115 -19.83 -8.98 -40.21
CA SER A 115 -18.44 -8.50 -40.10
C SER A 115 -18.37 -7.19 -39.28
N VAL A 116 -19.27 -6.25 -39.56
CA VAL A 116 -19.39 -4.99 -38.80
C VAL A 116 -19.76 -5.28 -37.34
N SER A 117 -20.69 -6.21 -37.10
CA SER A 117 -21.09 -6.63 -35.75
C SER A 117 -19.95 -7.31 -34.98
N LEU A 118 -19.12 -8.11 -35.67
CA LEU A 118 -17.96 -8.78 -35.09
C LEU A 118 -16.88 -7.78 -34.69
N GLU A 119 -16.52 -6.84 -35.56
CA GLU A 119 -15.55 -5.77 -35.26
C GLU A 119 -15.98 -4.97 -34.03
N ALA A 120 -17.25 -4.53 -33.99
CA ALA A 120 -17.79 -3.81 -32.84
C ALA A 120 -17.77 -4.63 -31.54
N THR A 121 -18.01 -5.95 -31.64
CA THR A 121 -17.97 -6.85 -30.47
C THR A 121 -16.53 -7.03 -29.97
N LEU A 122 -15.56 -7.18 -30.88
CA LEU A 122 -14.14 -7.29 -30.54
C LEU A 122 -13.61 -6.02 -29.86
N GLU A 123 -13.97 -4.83 -30.36
CA GLU A 123 -13.64 -3.56 -29.71
C GLU A 123 -14.22 -3.47 -28.29
N SER A 124 -15.48 -3.89 -28.12
CA SER A 124 -16.14 -3.89 -26.82
C SER A 124 -15.46 -4.86 -25.82
N VAL A 125 -15.07 -6.05 -26.29
CA VAL A 125 -14.30 -7.03 -25.50
C VAL A 125 -12.97 -6.42 -25.05
N ALA A 126 -12.20 -5.84 -25.98
CA ALA A 126 -10.92 -5.23 -25.67
C ALA A 126 -11.06 -4.09 -24.64
N ALA A 127 -12.07 -3.24 -24.79
CA ALA A 127 -12.37 -2.16 -23.86
C ALA A 127 -12.71 -2.67 -22.45
N LYS A 128 -13.47 -3.77 -22.34
CA LYS A 128 -13.83 -4.38 -21.06
C LYS A 128 -12.66 -5.08 -20.37
N GLU A 129 -11.77 -5.72 -21.15
CA GLU A 129 -10.54 -6.27 -20.63
C GLU A 129 -9.60 -5.18 -20.10
N ASP A 130 -9.50 -4.05 -20.78
CA ASP A 130 -8.77 -2.87 -20.30
C ASP A 130 -9.37 -2.28 -19.03
N GLU A 131 -10.69 -2.17 -18.94
CA GLU A 131 -11.38 -1.72 -17.73
C GLU A 131 -11.05 -2.63 -16.54
N LEU A 132 -11.08 -3.95 -16.73
CA LEU A 132 -10.72 -4.91 -15.69
C LEU A 132 -9.26 -4.79 -15.25
N ARG A 133 -8.32 -4.63 -16.19
CA ARG A 133 -6.90 -4.38 -15.87
C ARG A 133 -6.73 -3.15 -14.99
N ARG A 134 -7.45 -2.05 -15.28
CA ARG A 134 -7.39 -0.82 -14.48
C ARG A 134 -7.99 -1.01 -13.09
N LEU A 135 -9.09 -1.75 -12.97
CA LEU A 135 -9.74 -2.04 -11.67
C LEU A 135 -8.85 -2.93 -10.79
N ASP A 136 -8.22 -3.95 -11.35
CA ASP A 136 -7.28 -4.82 -10.64
C ASP A 136 -6.05 -4.04 -10.15
N ALA A 137 -5.46 -3.19 -11.00
CA ALA A 137 -4.36 -2.32 -10.62
C ALA A 137 -4.74 -1.36 -9.47
N ARG A 138 -5.96 -0.80 -9.53
CA ARG A 138 -6.48 0.08 -8.46
C ARG A 138 -6.71 -0.69 -7.14
N SER A 139 -7.19 -1.94 -7.22
CA SER A 139 -7.34 -2.79 -6.05
C SER A 139 -6.00 -3.11 -5.39
N GLN A 140 -4.96 -3.43 -6.19
CA GLN A 140 -3.61 -3.69 -5.67
C GLN A 140 -3.02 -2.46 -4.98
N MET A 141 -3.18 -1.27 -5.56
CA MET A 141 -2.73 -0.02 -4.94
C MET A 141 -3.40 0.23 -3.59
N LEU A 142 -4.70 -0.01 -3.46
CA LEU A 142 -5.41 0.13 -2.17
C LEU A 142 -4.90 -0.85 -1.11
N VAL A 143 -4.58 -2.08 -1.49
CA VAL A 143 -3.99 -3.06 -0.56
C VAL A 143 -2.63 -2.57 -0.07
N SER A 144 -1.79 -2.03 -0.96
CA SER A 144 -0.47 -1.46 -0.60
C SER A 144 -0.60 -0.31 0.41
N VAL A 145 -1.44 0.69 0.10
CA VAL A 145 -1.66 1.86 0.96
C VAL A 145 -2.21 1.46 2.33
N ASN A 146 -3.14 0.50 2.38
CA ASN A 146 -3.64 0.00 3.65
C ASN A 146 -2.58 -0.75 4.46
N GLY A 147 -1.68 -1.47 3.79
CA GLY A 147 -0.53 -2.11 4.43
C GLY A 147 0.42 -1.08 5.05
N GLU A 148 0.80 -0.04 4.32
CA GLU A 148 1.64 1.05 4.83
C GLU A 148 0.99 1.77 6.03
N LEU A 149 -0.31 2.04 5.96
CA LEU A 149 -1.07 2.63 7.07
C LEU A 149 -1.10 1.74 8.31
N ALA A 150 -1.13 0.41 8.15
CA ALA A 150 -1.08 -0.51 9.28
C ALA A 150 0.28 -0.44 9.98
N VAL A 151 1.38 -0.47 9.23
CA VAL A 151 2.74 -0.34 9.78
C VAL A 151 2.91 0.97 10.54
N LEU A 152 2.42 2.09 9.99
CA LEU A 152 2.48 3.39 10.67
C LEU A 152 1.67 3.43 11.96
N ARG A 153 0.53 2.76 12.02
CA ARG A 153 -0.29 2.64 13.24
C ARG A 153 0.42 1.82 14.31
N ASP A 154 0.96 0.66 13.93
CA ASP A 154 1.71 -0.19 14.85
C ASP A 154 2.90 0.55 15.44
N LEU A 155 3.63 1.33 14.63
CA LEU A 155 4.74 2.18 15.10
C LEU A 155 4.28 3.29 16.05
N ALA A 156 3.13 3.92 15.78
CA ALA A 156 2.57 4.94 16.66
C ALA A 156 2.10 4.36 18.00
N ASP A 157 1.52 3.16 17.99
CA ASP A 157 1.12 2.44 19.18
C ASP A 157 2.34 2.00 20.00
N GLU A 158 3.41 1.52 19.35
CA GLU A 158 4.69 1.21 19.98
C GLU A 158 5.32 2.43 20.65
N SER A 159 5.40 3.55 19.93
CA SER A 159 5.88 4.84 20.44
C SER A 159 5.11 5.28 21.70
N SER A 160 3.78 5.18 21.66
CA SER A 160 2.91 5.51 22.79
C SER A 160 3.18 4.61 24.01
N ARG A 161 3.43 3.31 23.81
CA ARG A 161 3.76 2.36 24.87
C ARG A 161 5.11 2.68 25.53
N VAL A 162 6.11 3.07 24.74
CA VAL A 162 7.41 3.51 25.27
C VAL A 162 7.24 4.75 26.16
N THR A 163 6.50 5.76 25.69
CA THR A 163 6.22 6.97 26.48
C THR A 163 5.52 6.66 27.81
N MET A 164 4.50 5.79 27.79
CA MET A 164 3.80 5.38 29.02
C MET A 164 4.73 4.63 29.97
N THR A 165 5.52 3.68 29.45
CA THR A 165 6.48 2.91 30.27
C THR A 165 7.46 3.84 30.98
N ILE A 166 8.04 4.80 30.25
CA ILE A 166 8.98 5.75 30.83
C ILE A 166 8.30 6.65 31.85
N SER A 167 7.09 7.13 31.56
CA SER A 167 6.30 7.91 32.54
C SER A 167 6.04 7.13 33.83
N GLU A 168 5.72 5.83 33.74
CA GLU A 168 5.55 4.95 34.90
C GLU A 168 6.86 4.76 35.68
N LEU A 169 7.99 4.57 34.98
CA LEU A 169 9.30 4.42 35.62
C LEU A 169 9.74 5.70 36.34
N LEU A 170 9.45 6.87 35.76
CA LEU A 170 9.70 8.16 36.41
C LEU A 170 8.80 8.38 37.64
N GLN A 171 7.60 7.79 37.66
CA GLN A 171 6.71 7.78 38.83
C GLN A 171 7.11 6.74 39.89
N GLY A 172 7.82 5.68 39.50
CA GLY A 172 8.08 4.49 40.32
C GLY A 172 9.08 4.65 41.47
N ALA A 173 9.60 5.85 41.73
CA ALA A 173 10.47 6.12 42.87
C ALA A 173 9.89 7.21 43.78
N GLY A 174 9.76 6.87 45.06
CA GLY A 174 9.38 7.78 46.12
C GLY A 174 10.22 7.56 47.37
N ALA A 175 9.87 8.26 48.45
CA ALA A 175 10.65 8.29 49.69
C ALA A 175 11.04 6.87 50.14
N THR A 176 12.35 6.60 50.15
CA THR A 176 12.94 5.40 50.73
C THR A 176 13.48 5.74 52.13
N ASP A 177 13.54 4.76 53.03
CA ASP A 177 14.23 4.89 54.32
C ASP A 177 15.77 4.95 54.16
N ALA A 178 16.27 5.05 52.92
CA ALA A 178 17.69 5.10 52.63
C ALA A 178 18.26 6.48 53.01
N PRO A 179 19.50 6.53 53.52
CA PRO A 179 20.17 7.81 53.75
C PRO A 179 20.32 8.58 52.43
N ALA A 180 20.17 9.91 52.49
CA ALA A 180 20.33 10.79 51.33
C ALA A 180 21.65 10.48 50.60
N ALA A 181 21.57 10.21 49.29
CA ALA A 181 22.77 9.88 48.53
C ALA A 181 23.68 11.10 48.40
N THR A 182 24.99 10.88 48.37
CA THR A 182 25.92 11.93 47.93
C THR A 182 26.03 11.86 46.42
N TRP A 183 25.42 12.84 45.74
CA TRP A 183 25.40 12.95 44.28
C TRP A 183 26.73 13.49 43.72
N THR A 184 27.07 13.08 42.50
CA THR A 184 28.15 13.64 41.68
C THR A 184 27.62 14.07 40.32
N TRP A 185 28.33 14.95 39.64
CA TRP A 185 27.96 15.39 38.29
C TRP A 185 28.07 14.25 37.27
N PRO A 186 27.03 14.01 36.43
CA PRO A 186 27.03 12.92 35.46
C PRO A 186 27.95 13.20 34.26
N LEU A 187 28.16 14.48 33.94
CA LEU A 187 29.05 14.98 32.90
C LEU A 187 29.73 16.27 33.36
N ARG A 188 30.96 16.49 32.90
CA ARG A 188 31.67 17.77 33.05
C ARG A 188 31.43 18.65 31.84
N GLY A 189 31.04 19.89 32.09
CA GLY A 189 30.73 20.82 31.01
C GLY A 189 30.02 22.09 31.47
N VAL A 190 29.83 23.00 30.54
CA VAL A 190 29.05 24.22 30.77
C VAL A 190 27.57 23.90 30.59
N ILE A 191 26.73 24.38 31.50
CA ILE A 191 25.28 24.28 31.34
C ILE A 191 24.87 25.23 30.22
N THR A 192 24.38 24.68 29.11
CA THR A 192 23.90 25.44 27.95
C THR A 192 22.43 25.81 28.06
N GLN A 193 21.64 24.99 28.75
CA GLN A 193 20.26 25.29 29.07
C GLN A 193 19.92 24.84 30.49
N ARG A 194 19.23 25.71 31.23
CA ARG A 194 18.81 25.44 32.62
C ARG A 194 17.43 24.82 32.65
N PHE A 195 17.10 24.22 33.80
CA PHE A 195 15.75 23.80 34.12
C PHE A 195 14.80 25.01 34.20
N GLY A 196 13.58 24.87 33.70
CA GLY A 196 12.53 25.85 33.84
C GLY A 196 11.92 26.36 32.52
N PRO A 197 11.16 27.46 32.58
CA PRO A 197 10.55 28.06 31.39
C PRO A 197 11.61 28.43 30.35
N SER A 198 11.41 27.98 29.11
CA SER A 198 12.35 28.22 28.01
C SER A 198 11.71 29.08 26.92
N ALA A 199 12.54 29.78 26.16
CA ALA A 199 12.14 30.45 24.92
C ALA A 199 12.40 29.57 23.69
N LEU A 200 13.04 28.41 23.85
CA LEU A 200 13.31 27.48 22.76
C LEU A 200 12.02 26.77 22.36
N GLY A 201 11.61 26.96 21.11
CA GLY A 201 10.41 26.33 20.55
C GLY A 201 10.49 24.80 20.41
N LEU A 202 11.67 24.22 20.66
CA LEU A 202 11.89 22.78 20.71
C LEU A 202 11.39 22.16 22.02
N GLU A 203 11.30 22.94 23.10
CA GLU A 203 10.86 22.44 24.39
C GLU A 203 9.34 22.19 24.40
N PRO A 204 8.88 21.07 24.97
CA PRO A 204 7.46 20.76 25.04
C PRO A 204 6.72 21.66 26.04
N PRO A 205 5.39 21.80 25.90
CA PRO A 205 4.56 22.43 26.92
C PRO A 205 4.42 21.51 28.14
N VAL A 206 4.77 22.01 29.32
CA VAL A 206 4.66 21.28 30.60
C VAL A 206 3.80 22.06 31.58
N THR A 207 3.04 21.34 32.42
CA THR A 207 2.40 21.93 33.61
C THR A 207 3.29 21.66 34.80
N TYR A 208 3.93 22.70 35.32
CA TYR A 208 4.84 22.61 36.47
C TYR A 208 4.29 23.41 37.64
N LEU A 209 4.17 22.78 38.81
CA LEU A 209 3.58 23.36 40.02
C LEU A 209 2.20 24.01 39.81
N GLY A 210 1.37 23.40 38.96
CA GLY A 210 0.02 23.88 38.63
C GLY A 210 -0.05 25.02 37.62
N VAL A 211 1.09 25.46 37.06
CA VAL A 211 1.16 26.49 36.01
C VAL A 211 1.55 25.85 34.69
N ARG A 212 0.80 26.15 33.62
CA ARG A 212 1.11 25.66 32.28
C ARG A 212 2.07 26.59 31.56
N PHE A 213 3.20 26.07 31.11
CA PHE A 213 4.18 26.75 30.29
C PHE A 213 4.08 26.24 28.85
N THR A 214 4.25 27.14 27.88
CA THR A 214 4.24 26.77 26.45
C THR A 214 5.50 26.01 26.05
N HIS A 215 6.62 26.37 26.66
CA HIS A 215 7.94 25.77 26.46
C HIS A 215 8.61 25.70 27.83
N PHE A 216 8.95 24.50 28.28
CA PHE A 216 9.58 24.26 29.57
C PHE A 216 10.59 23.14 29.44
N HIS A 217 11.81 23.42 29.89
CA HIS A 217 12.89 22.46 29.91
C HIS A 217 12.90 21.77 31.28
N ASP A 218 12.57 20.48 31.32
CA ASP A 218 12.44 19.67 32.54
C ASP A 218 13.77 19.02 32.98
N ALA A 219 14.88 19.52 32.44
CA ALA A 219 16.23 19.02 32.66
C ALA A 219 17.27 20.15 32.73
N ILE A 220 18.54 19.78 32.80
CA ILE A 220 19.66 20.66 32.44
C ILE A 220 20.40 20.08 31.22
N ASP A 221 20.85 20.95 30.34
CA ASP A 221 21.69 20.58 29.21
C ASP A 221 23.14 20.93 29.53
N ILE A 222 24.02 19.93 29.51
CA ILE A 222 25.44 20.06 29.81
C ILE A 222 26.21 19.82 28.51
N ALA A 223 26.88 20.86 28.00
CA ALA A 223 27.71 20.73 26.81
C ALA A 223 28.85 19.72 27.03
N GLY A 224 29.03 18.80 26.09
CA GLY A 224 30.10 17.82 26.10
C GLY A 224 30.48 17.44 24.68
N SER A 225 31.75 17.14 24.44
CA SER A 225 32.16 16.62 23.12
C SER A 225 31.56 15.24 22.87
N LEU A 226 31.33 14.89 21.60
CA LEU A 226 30.94 13.53 21.22
C LEU A 226 31.87 12.49 21.87
N GLY A 227 31.29 11.42 22.42
CA GLY A 227 32.02 10.37 23.13
C GLY A 227 32.43 10.72 24.57
N SER A 228 32.08 11.91 25.09
CA SER A 228 32.39 12.25 26.49
C SER A 228 31.69 11.27 27.43
N VAL A 229 32.41 10.80 28.45
CA VAL A 229 31.92 9.80 29.40
C VAL A 229 30.79 10.37 30.25
N VAL A 230 29.65 9.68 30.27
CA VAL A 230 28.51 9.95 31.16
C VAL A 230 28.49 8.91 32.27
N THR A 231 28.41 9.36 33.52
CA THR A 231 28.48 8.51 34.71
C THR A 231 27.21 8.58 35.57
N ALA A 232 26.95 7.53 36.35
CA ALA A 232 25.85 7.49 37.31
C ALA A 232 26.07 8.53 38.42
N PRO A 233 25.16 9.51 38.59
CA PRO A 233 25.34 10.58 39.57
C PRO A 233 25.19 10.09 41.02
N ALA A 234 24.47 9.00 41.25
CA ALA A 234 24.36 8.29 42.51
C ALA A 234 24.13 6.79 42.25
N SER A 235 24.39 5.94 43.24
CA SER A 235 24.13 4.50 43.14
C SER A 235 22.64 4.21 42.93
N GLY A 236 22.33 3.13 42.21
CA GLY A 236 20.96 2.77 41.92
C GLY A 236 20.82 1.57 40.99
N ARG A 237 19.65 1.45 40.38
CA ARG A 237 19.31 0.42 39.39
C ARG A 237 18.86 1.06 38.08
N ILE A 238 19.44 0.62 36.98
CA ILE A 238 19.00 0.99 35.64
C ILE A 238 17.61 0.42 35.41
N VAL A 239 16.64 1.28 35.12
CA VAL A 239 15.24 0.90 34.92
C VAL A 239 14.82 0.95 33.46
N PHE A 240 15.58 1.66 32.61
CA PHE A 240 15.38 1.67 31.17
C PHE A 240 16.68 2.00 30.43
N VAL A 241 16.91 1.33 29.30
CA VAL A 241 17.94 1.65 28.31
C VAL A 241 17.30 1.45 26.93
N GLY A 242 17.28 2.48 26.11
CA GLY A 242 16.68 2.41 24.78
C GLY A 242 16.34 3.78 24.20
N HIS A 243 15.57 3.77 23.11
CA HIS A 243 15.19 5.00 22.40
C HIS A 243 13.85 5.55 22.88
N LEU A 244 13.79 6.88 22.99
CA LEU A 244 12.55 7.65 23.05
C LEU A 244 11.88 7.73 21.67
N PRO A 245 10.57 8.07 21.60
CA PRO A 245 9.85 8.31 20.35
C PRO A 245 10.51 9.30 19.37
N ASP A 246 11.25 10.27 19.90
CA ASP A 246 11.96 11.28 19.11
C ASP A 246 13.32 10.76 18.57
N GLY A 247 13.68 9.52 18.91
CA GLY A 247 14.92 8.87 18.52
C GLY A 247 16.09 9.12 19.48
N ALA A 248 15.89 9.77 20.63
CA ALA A 248 16.96 9.94 21.61
C ALA A 248 17.28 8.61 22.30
N MET A 249 18.56 8.21 22.30
CA MET A 249 19.04 7.11 23.13
C MET A 249 19.15 7.60 24.58
N VAL A 250 18.50 6.89 25.49
CA VAL A 250 18.41 7.28 26.89
C VAL A 250 18.75 6.14 27.85
N VAL A 251 19.26 6.52 29.02
CA VAL A 251 19.41 5.65 30.18
C VAL A 251 18.64 6.28 31.33
N VAL A 252 17.71 5.52 31.92
CA VAL A 252 16.94 5.92 33.10
C VAL A 252 17.42 5.09 34.30
N LEU A 253 17.76 5.79 35.38
CA LEU A 253 18.35 5.23 36.58
C LEU A 253 17.49 5.60 37.80
N GLN A 254 16.97 4.58 38.48
CA GLN A 254 16.31 4.74 39.78
C GLN A 254 17.36 4.67 40.88
N HIS A 255 17.46 5.73 41.69
CA HIS A 255 18.43 5.84 42.77
C HIS A 255 17.93 5.26 44.08
N ASP A 256 18.87 4.83 44.93
CA ASP A 256 18.52 4.23 46.23
C ASP A 256 17.84 5.24 47.19
N ASP A 257 18.01 6.54 46.98
CA ASP A 257 17.41 7.64 47.75
C ASP A 257 16.04 8.12 47.22
N GLY A 258 15.45 7.40 46.27
CA GLY A 258 14.08 7.63 45.81
C GLY A 258 13.94 8.60 44.63
N PHE A 259 15.04 9.15 44.10
CA PHE A 259 15.03 9.92 42.85
C PHE A 259 15.13 9.02 41.62
N VAL A 260 14.69 9.52 40.47
CA VAL A 260 14.95 8.93 39.15
C VAL A 260 15.68 9.94 38.29
N SER A 261 16.80 9.56 37.68
CA SER A 261 17.47 10.38 36.69
C SER A 261 17.37 9.80 35.28
N MET A 262 17.38 10.66 34.28
CA MET A 262 17.44 10.30 32.87
C MET A 262 18.60 11.03 32.21
N ALA A 263 19.46 10.26 31.52
CA ALA A 263 20.51 10.77 30.66
C ALA A 263 20.11 10.53 29.20
N ALA A 264 19.97 11.60 28.42
CA ALA A 264 19.49 11.54 27.04
C ALA A 264 20.51 12.08 26.01
N HIS A 265 20.19 11.90 24.73
CA HIS A 265 21.04 12.17 23.58
C HIS A 265 22.36 11.39 23.60
N LEU A 266 22.35 10.19 24.19
CA LEU A 266 23.54 9.34 24.28
C LEU A 266 23.92 8.79 22.89
N ASP A 267 25.19 8.42 22.72
CA ASP A 267 25.63 7.72 21.52
C ASP A 267 25.09 6.29 21.52
N ASP A 268 24.63 5.83 20.35
CA ASP A 268 24.16 4.47 20.10
C ASP A 268 24.90 3.82 18.93
N THR A 269 25.78 4.57 18.25
CA THR A 269 26.40 4.16 16.99
C THR A 269 27.84 3.72 17.21
N PHE A 270 28.67 4.57 17.83
CA PHE A 270 30.10 4.24 18.02
C PHE A 270 30.37 3.63 19.40
N ALA A 271 29.69 4.13 20.43
CA ALA A 271 29.80 3.68 21.80
C ALA A 271 28.42 3.66 22.47
N PRO A 272 27.64 2.57 22.27
CA PRO A 272 26.34 2.43 22.94
C PRO A 272 26.48 2.35 24.46
N PRO A 273 25.41 2.64 25.24
CA PRO A 273 25.43 2.54 26.69
C PRO A 273 25.93 1.16 27.17
N PRO A 274 26.99 1.10 28.01
CA PRO A 274 27.57 -0.17 28.47
C PRO A 274 26.80 -0.78 29.66
N VAL A 275 25.49 -0.52 29.75
CA VAL A 275 24.62 -0.95 30.83
C VAL A 275 23.30 -1.51 30.29
N ALA A 276 22.61 -2.32 31.09
CA ALA A 276 21.33 -2.92 30.71
C ALA A 276 20.25 -2.69 31.77
N THR A 277 18.98 -2.70 31.36
CA THR A 277 17.83 -2.66 32.26
C THR A 277 17.93 -3.75 33.33
N GLY A 278 17.68 -3.37 34.58
CA GLY A 278 17.80 -4.23 35.76
C GLY A 278 19.20 -4.22 36.41
N GLN A 279 20.23 -3.69 35.76
CA GLN A 279 21.59 -3.65 36.31
C GLN A 279 21.69 -2.67 37.48
N ARG A 280 22.34 -3.08 38.58
CA ARG A 280 22.77 -2.15 39.63
C ARG A 280 24.06 -1.45 39.22
N VAL A 281 24.12 -0.14 39.44
CA VAL A 281 25.30 0.69 39.15
C VAL A 281 25.73 1.44 40.40
N ALA A 282 27.03 1.58 40.58
CA ALA A 282 27.59 2.42 41.64
C ALA A 282 27.71 3.87 41.16
N ARG A 283 27.68 4.83 42.11
CA ARG A 283 28.03 6.22 41.83
C ARG A 283 29.37 6.32 41.09
N GLY A 284 29.40 7.12 40.03
CA GLY A 284 30.58 7.33 39.18
C GLY A 284 30.83 6.23 38.14
N GLN A 285 30.04 5.15 38.14
CA GLN A 285 30.13 4.12 37.11
C GLN A 285 29.68 4.70 35.76
N VAL A 286 30.39 4.33 34.68
CA VAL A 286 30.02 4.71 33.31
C VAL A 286 28.67 4.10 32.95
N ILE A 287 27.76 4.94 32.47
CA ILE A 287 26.42 4.55 32.02
C ILE A 287 26.16 4.88 30.55
N GLY A 288 27.02 5.69 29.92
CA GLY A 288 26.91 6.01 28.50
C GLY A 288 27.94 7.04 28.06
N TYR A 289 27.76 7.52 26.83
CA TYR A 289 28.63 8.48 26.20
C TYR A 289 27.79 9.55 25.51
N VAL A 290 28.24 10.81 25.52
CA VAL A 290 27.56 11.91 24.83
C VAL A 290 27.48 11.61 23.33
N GLY A 291 26.28 11.66 22.78
CA GLY A 291 26.02 11.47 21.36
C GLY A 291 25.28 12.65 20.75
N MET A 292 24.51 12.35 19.71
CA MET A 292 23.65 13.30 19.00
C MET A 292 22.33 12.64 18.56
N THR A 293 21.84 11.66 19.33
CA THR A 293 20.59 10.96 19.04
C THR A 293 19.39 11.82 19.43
N GLY A 294 18.26 11.68 18.72
CA GLY A 294 17.03 12.44 18.99
C GLY A 294 17.07 13.90 18.54
N LEU A 295 16.21 14.73 19.13
CA LEU A 295 16.10 16.16 18.80
C LEU A 295 17.17 16.98 19.51
N THR A 296 18.31 17.21 18.85
CA THR A 296 19.44 17.96 19.41
C THR A 296 19.98 19.01 18.44
N THR A 297 20.50 20.12 18.97
CA THR A 297 21.16 21.19 18.19
C THR A 297 22.69 21.06 18.16
N GLY A 298 23.26 20.15 18.97
CA GLY A 298 24.69 19.89 19.06
C GLY A 298 25.04 18.93 20.21
N PRO A 299 26.27 18.43 20.29
CA PRO A 299 26.69 17.49 21.34
C PRO A 299 26.48 18.05 22.76
N HIS A 300 25.59 17.41 23.53
CA HIS A 300 25.34 17.71 24.93
C HIS A 300 24.69 16.51 25.63
N LEU A 301 24.69 16.53 26.96
CA LEU A 301 23.88 15.64 27.79
C LEU A 301 22.65 16.42 28.26
N HIS A 302 21.47 15.93 27.89
CA HIS A 302 20.22 16.34 28.52
C HIS A 302 20.00 15.46 29.77
N PHE A 303 20.01 16.08 30.95
CA PHE A 303 19.98 15.40 32.24
C PHE A 303 18.77 15.82 33.06
N ALA A 304 17.76 14.95 33.12
CA ALA A 304 16.54 15.18 33.88
C ALA A 304 16.59 14.44 35.22
N VAL A 305 15.97 15.03 36.25
CA VAL A 305 15.80 14.41 37.56
C VAL A 305 14.34 14.52 37.96
N HIS A 306 13.80 13.41 38.49
CA HIS A 306 12.42 13.30 38.94
C HIS A 306 12.38 12.80 40.38
N PHE A 307 11.37 13.28 41.12
CA PHE A 307 11.06 12.81 42.47
C PHE A 307 9.54 12.67 42.59
N ASN A 308 9.04 11.49 43.00
CA ASN A 308 7.61 11.17 43.01
C ASN A 308 6.90 11.49 41.67
N GLY A 309 7.56 11.20 40.54
CA GLY A 309 7.01 11.47 39.20
C GLY A 309 6.92 12.94 38.80
N GLN A 310 7.44 13.87 39.60
CA GLN A 310 7.53 15.29 39.25
C GLN A 310 8.97 15.63 38.84
N PRO A 311 9.16 16.40 37.76
CA PRO A 311 10.49 16.89 37.41
C PRO A 311 10.98 17.86 38.50
N VAL A 312 12.25 17.77 38.85
CA VAL A 312 12.90 18.65 39.83
C VAL A 312 14.17 19.22 39.22
N ASP A 313 14.52 20.45 39.59
CA ASP A 313 15.76 21.07 39.11
C ASP A 313 16.98 20.22 39.53
N PRO A 314 17.74 19.64 38.58
CA PRO A 314 18.92 18.84 38.89
C PRO A 314 19.96 19.59 39.72
N LEU A 315 20.03 20.93 39.62
CA LEU A 315 20.94 21.74 40.43
C LEU A 315 20.59 21.78 41.92
N GLY A 316 19.37 21.36 42.28
CA GLY A 316 18.95 21.20 43.67
C GLY A 316 19.49 19.93 44.35
N VAL A 317 19.87 18.91 43.56
CA VAL A 317 20.41 17.63 44.07
C VAL A 317 21.90 17.46 43.80
N LEU A 318 22.41 18.08 42.74
CA LEU A 318 23.83 18.03 42.37
C LEU A 318 24.67 18.91 43.31
N PRO A 319 25.95 18.55 43.56
CA PRO A 319 26.82 19.37 44.38
C PRO A 319 27.12 20.71 43.71
N PRO A 320 27.36 21.79 44.48
CA PRO A 320 27.49 23.16 43.96
C PRO A 320 28.70 23.38 43.04
N SER A 321 29.66 22.46 43.02
CA SER A 321 30.78 22.47 42.08
C SER A 321 30.96 21.09 41.44
N GLN A 322 31.43 21.09 40.18
CA GLN A 322 31.83 19.89 39.44
C GLN A 322 33.16 19.34 39.99
N SER A 323 33.14 18.83 41.22
CA SER A 323 34.30 18.18 41.84
C SER A 323 34.45 16.75 41.30
N LEU A 324 35.71 16.30 41.14
CA LEU A 324 36.06 14.90 40.85
C LEU A 324 35.92 14.11 42.16
N PRO A 325 35.46 12.84 42.15
CA PRO A 325 35.86 11.90 43.20
C PRO A 325 37.37 11.70 43.22
#